data_AF-U1WEL8-F1
#
_entry.id   AF-U1WEL8-F1
#
_cell.length_a   1.000
_cell.length_b   1.000
_cell.length_c   1.000
_cell.angle_alpha   90.00
_cell.angle_beta   90.00
_cell.angle_gamma   90.00
#
_symmetry.space_group_name_H-M   'P 1'
#
loop_
_entity.id
_entity.type
_entity.pdbx_description
1 polymer ?
#
loop_
_entity_poly.entity_id
_entity_poly.type
_entity_poly.pdbx_seq_one_letter_code
_entity_poly.pdbx_strand_id
1 'polypeptide(L)'
;MEGKPTYSFGLVKKLVLGISGLSAITYGTSAFFIFVLSDYVTHMIPDWLFTLLTLVLGVIWSGIFGWIIARWLVKPIVELERAASRASAGDLQVEIREMNSDDEIAALSRSFARMINNLRTMIRDINLSSEHAAASVTELTVASDEAATQIEQISATMEQIAHGAENQARHTKAMVESVEAADELCKEATDYAKNSRELSKQMIATLTESGKVVQSLVAGMHKLAQENEHSIATVRRLEQNAEQVGNITRVVSELAGQTNLLALNASIEAARAGEHGKGFAVVADEVRQLADESGQAASNITTLIEQMQREVTNVVKQIQEQVVIADTESKRGEQTTQALRNISGSVHEVVDAVERIASLIERQSESMKVMMRDARDVAQVAHETSRGAEVISQAAQEQTAFMEEVAAAGQVLRTQSEQLKEYVSKFQL
;
A
#
# COMPACT_ATOMS: atom_id res chain seq x y z
N MET A 1 -7.47 -58.87 55.52
CA MET A 1 -7.65 -60.01 56.46
C MET A 1 -6.29 -60.29 57.08
N GLU A 2 -5.96 -59.62 58.18
CA GLU A 2 -4.76 -59.95 58.96
C GLU A 2 -5.19 -60.88 60.09
N GLY A 3 -4.58 -62.08 60.14
CA GLY A 3 -4.81 -63.05 61.20
C GLY A 3 -4.48 -62.42 62.56
N LYS A 4 -5.21 -62.82 63.61
CA LYS A 4 -4.94 -62.34 64.97
C LYS A 4 -3.45 -62.57 65.30
N PRO A 5 -2.69 -61.53 65.66
CA PRO A 5 -1.29 -61.70 66.00
C PRO A 5 -1.17 -62.64 67.20
N THR A 6 -0.38 -63.71 67.05
CA THR A 6 -0.07 -64.66 68.13
C THR A 6 1.22 -64.24 68.81
N TYR A 7 1.10 -63.66 70.01
CA TYR A 7 2.25 -63.23 70.79
C TYR A 7 2.85 -64.40 71.58
N SER A 8 4.17 -64.56 71.53
CA SER A 8 4.88 -65.58 72.30
C SER A 8 4.65 -65.39 73.81
N PHE A 9 4.59 -64.13 74.26
CA PHE A 9 4.47 -63.78 75.69
C PHE A 9 3.45 -62.64 75.94
N GLY A 10 2.19 -62.86 75.56
CA GLY A 10 1.12 -61.85 75.68
C GLY A 10 0.76 -61.43 77.12
N LEU A 11 0.07 -60.30 77.25
CA LEU A 11 -0.33 -59.63 78.49
C LEU A 11 -1.07 -60.57 79.43
N VAL A 12 -2.01 -61.37 78.90
CA VAL A 12 -2.76 -62.37 79.69
C VAL A 12 -1.82 -63.44 80.23
N LYS A 13 -0.88 -63.95 79.43
CA LYS A 13 0.13 -64.92 79.89
C LYS A 13 1.05 -64.31 80.94
N LYS A 14 1.48 -63.06 80.76
CA LYS A 14 2.29 -62.29 81.74
C LYS A 14 1.55 -62.09 83.06
N LEU A 15 0.27 -61.73 83.00
CA LEU A 15 -0.57 -61.52 84.16
C LEU A 15 -0.85 -62.84 84.89
N VAL A 16 -1.16 -63.92 84.15
CA VAL A 16 -1.37 -65.26 84.71
C VAL A 16 -0.08 -65.80 85.32
N LEU A 17 1.08 -65.67 84.67
CA LEU A 17 2.38 -66.07 85.23
C LEU A 17 2.77 -65.22 86.44
N GLY A 18 2.51 -63.92 86.40
CA GLY A 18 2.74 -63.01 87.51
C GLY A 18 1.88 -63.34 88.72
N ILE A 19 0.57 -63.57 88.52
CA ILE A 19 -0.38 -63.99 89.58
C ILE A 19 -0.02 -65.39 90.08
N SER A 20 0.29 -66.34 89.20
CA SER A 20 0.66 -67.70 89.59
C SER A 20 1.98 -67.72 90.37
N GLY A 21 2.98 -66.94 89.95
CA GLY A 21 4.24 -66.76 90.67
C GLY A 21 4.04 -66.07 92.01
N LEU A 22 3.18 -65.05 92.07
CA LEU A 22 2.78 -64.40 93.31
C LEU A 22 2.11 -65.39 94.28
N SER A 23 1.12 -66.15 93.81
CA SER A 23 0.44 -67.20 94.57
C SER A 23 1.39 -68.30 95.04
N ALA A 24 2.31 -68.75 94.19
CA ALA A 24 3.31 -69.75 94.57
C ALA A 24 4.23 -69.25 95.69
N ILE A 25 4.63 -67.97 95.65
CA ILE A 25 5.48 -67.36 96.68
C ILE A 25 4.68 -67.07 97.95
N THR A 26 3.45 -66.56 97.88
CA THR A 26 2.63 -66.25 99.06
C THR A 26 2.14 -67.50 99.77
N TYR A 27 1.60 -68.48 99.05
CA TYR A 27 1.22 -69.76 99.63
C TYR A 27 2.44 -70.59 100.03
N GLY A 28 3.54 -70.54 99.26
CA GLY A 28 4.80 -71.21 99.61
C GLY A 28 5.45 -70.65 100.87
N THR A 29 5.47 -69.32 101.03
CA THR A 29 5.97 -68.69 102.27
C THR A 29 5.02 -68.95 103.44
N SER A 30 3.70 -68.87 103.25
CA SER A 30 2.74 -69.24 104.29
C SER A 30 2.88 -70.70 104.71
N ALA A 31 3.05 -71.63 103.76
CA ALA A 31 3.28 -73.05 104.04
C ALA A 31 4.60 -73.28 104.78
N PHE A 32 5.69 -72.59 104.39
CA PHE A 32 6.97 -72.69 105.10
C PHE A 32 6.85 -72.19 106.55
N PHE A 33 6.19 -71.05 106.77
CA PHE A 33 5.99 -70.52 108.11
C PHE A 33 5.09 -71.46 108.94
N ILE A 34 3.97 -71.93 108.39
CA ILE A 34 3.02 -72.80 109.10
C ILE A 34 3.60 -74.20 109.39
N PHE A 35 4.22 -74.86 108.41
CA PHE A 35 4.61 -76.27 108.54
C PHE A 35 6.05 -76.49 109.02
N VAL A 36 6.95 -75.51 108.87
CA VAL A 36 8.36 -75.67 109.24
C VAL A 36 8.72 -74.77 110.42
N LEU A 37 8.31 -73.49 110.38
CA LEU A 37 8.73 -72.51 111.37
C LEU A 37 7.88 -72.53 112.65
N SER A 38 6.62 -73.00 112.59
CA SER A 38 5.74 -73.01 113.77
C SER A 38 6.33 -73.84 114.90
N ASP A 39 6.87 -75.03 114.61
CA ASP A 39 7.44 -75.95 115.61
C ASP A 39 8.61 -75.34 116.40
N TYR A 40 9.33 -74.38 115.83
CA TYR A 40 10.46 -73.72 116.47
C TYR A 40 10.08 -72.47 117.26
N VAL A 41 8.95 -71.83 116.94
CA VAL A 41 8.64 -70.45 117.38
C VAL A 41 7.42 -70.38 118.30
N THR A 42 6.48 -71.33 118.24
CA THR A 42 5.25 -71.34 119.06
C THR A 42 5.50 -71.47 120.56
N HIS A 43 6.70 -71.89 121.00
CA HIS A 43 7.09 -71.84 122.41
C HIS A 43 7.47 -70.43 122.92
N MET A 44 7.79 -69.48 122.03
CA MET A 44 8.19 -68.11 122.40
C MET A 44 7.08 -67.07 122.25
N ILE A 45 6.04 -67.36 121.45
CA ILE A 45 4.92 -66.44 121.18
C ILE A 45 3.59 -67.21 121.10
N PRO A 46 2.47 -66.59 121.48
CA PRO A 46 1.17 -67.27 121.44
C PRO A 46 0.71 -67.54 119.99
N ASP A 47 0.04 -68.68 119.78
CA ASP A 47 -0.38 -69.19 118.45
C ASP A 47 -1.17 -68.18 117.60
N TRP A 48 -2.01 -67.37 118.25
CA TRP A 48 -2.79 -66.32 117.57
C TRP A 48 -1.88 -65.23 116.98
N LEU A 49 -0.75 -64.92 117.63
CA LEU A 49 0.21 -63.90 117.19
C LEU A 49 1.08 -64.41 116.02
N PHE A 50 1.46 -65.69 116.04
CA PHE A 50 2.21 -66.32 114.94
C PHE A 50 1.37 -66.41 113.65
N THR A 51 0.10 -66.80 113.78
CA THR A 51 -0.85 -66.86 112.65
C THR A 51 -1.10 -65.47 112.08
N LEU A 52 -1.25 -64.46 112.94
CA LEU A 52 -1.40 -63.06 112.54
C LEU A 52 -0.16 -62.56 111.78
N LEU A 53 1.06 -62.82 112.27
CA LEU A 53 2.30 -62.43 111.60
C LEU A 53 2.45 -63.06 110.20
N THR A 54 2.07 -64.33 110.06
CA THR A 54 2.15 -65.05 108.78
C THR A 54 1.15 -64.48 107.76
N LEU A 55 -0.09 -64.18 108.19
CA LEU A 55 -1.09 -63.51 107.34
C LEU A 55 -0.64 -62.11 106.93
N VAL A 56 -0.09 -61.33 107.86
CA VAL A 56 0.46 -60.00 107.59
C VAL A 56 1.62 -60.08 106.58
N LEU A 57 2.51 -61.06 106.72
CA LEU A 57 3.62 -61.27 105.78
C LEU A 57 3.12 -61.66 104.38
N GLY A 58 2.07 -62.48 104.29
CA GLY A 58 1.40 -62.80 103.03
C GLY A 58 0.79 -61.58 102.34
N VAL A 59 0.19 -60.66 103.12
CA VAL A 59 -0.31 -59.37 102.60
C VAL A 59 0.85 -58.48 102.12
N ILE A 60 1.96 -58.43 102.86
CA ILE A 60 3.15 -57.65 102.48
C ILE A 60 3.74 -58.15 101.16
N TRP A 61 3.96 -59.46 101.03
CA TRP A 61 4.46 -60.06 99.77
C TRP A 61 3.50 -59.84 98.60
N SER A 62 2.19 -59.96 98.84
CA SER A 62 1.17 -59.65 97.85
C SER A 62 1.25 -58.20 97.36
N GLY A 63 1.47 -57.25 98.28
CA GLY A 63 1.65 -55.84 97.97
C GLY A 63 2.93 -55.55 97.16
N ILE A 64 4.06 -56.14 97.53
CA ILE A 64 5.36 -55.93 96.85
C ILE A 64 5.31 -56.45 95.41
N PHE A 65 4.86 -57.69 95.20
CA PHE A 65 4.77 -58.28 93.86
C PHE A 65 3.67 -57.63 93.02
N GLY A 66 2.53 -57.28 93.63
CA GLY A 66 1.50 -56.47 92.98
C GLY A 66 2.06 -55.15 92.47
N TRP A 67 2.88 -54.46 93.28
CA TRP A 67 3.57 -53.24 92.87
C TRP A 67 4.59 -53.46 91.75
N ILE A 68 5.37 -54.54 91.76
CA ILE A 68 6.34 -54.87 90.70
C ILE A 68 5.62 -55.16 89.37
N ILE A 69 4.59 -56.01 89.39
CA ILE A 69 3.80 -56.35 88.18
C ILE A 69 3.09 -55.11 87.65
N ALA A 70 2.47 -54.32 88.54
CA ALA A 70 1.85 -53.05 88.16
C ALA A 70 2.88 -52.10 87.54
N ARG A 71 4.06 -51.93 88.13
CA ARG A 71 5.11 -51.07 87.59
C ARG A 71 5.64 -51.56 86.25
N TRP A 72 5.69 -52.87 86.03
CA TRP A 72 6.15 -53.47 84.77
C TRP A 72 5.13 -53.34 83.63
N LEU A 73 3.83 -53.45 83.92
CA LEU A 73 2.75 -53.36 82.93
C LEU A 73 2.27 -51.91 82.68
N VAL A 74 2.14 -51.11 83.75
CA VAL A 74 1.55 -49.77 83.68
C VAL A 74 2.55 -48.74 83.16
N LYS A 75 3.85 -48.86 83.50
CA LYS A 75 4.85 -47.86 83.08
C LYS A 75 4.95 -47.69 81.56
N PRO A 76 5.02 -48.75 80.73
CA PRO A 76 5.00 -48.62 79.27
C PRO A 76 3.72 -47.98 78.71
N ILE A 77 2.57 -48.26 79.34
CA ILE A 77 1.28 -47.69 78.92
C ILE A 77 1.22 -46.20 79.25
N VAL A 78 1.71 -45.80 80.42
CA VAL A 78 1.81 -44.38 80.81
C VAL A 78 2.80 -43.61 79.93
N GLU A 79 3.90 -44.24 79.51
CA GLU A 79 4.83 -43.64 78.54
C GLU A 79 4.17 -43.44 77.17
N LEU A 80 3.37 -44.41 76.70
CA LEU A 80 2.59 -44.27 75.46
C LEU A 80 1.47 -43.23 75.58
N GLU A 81 0.79 -43.15 76.72
CA GLU A 81 -0.24 -42.13 76.99
C GLU A 81 0.36 -40.73 76.96
N ARG A 82 1.51 -40.52 77.62
CA ARG A 82 2.24 -39.24 77.55
C ARG A 82 2.68 -38.92 76.13
N ALA A 83 3.12 -39.93 75.37
CA ALA A 83 3.50 -39.74 73.97
C ALA A 83 2.29 -39.36 73.11
N ALA A 84 1.13 -39.97 73.32
CA ALA A 84 -0.13 -39.63 72.67
C ALA A 84 -0.63 -38.23 73.06
N SER A 85 -0.52 -37.86 74.33
CA SER A 85 -0.87 -36.53 74.82
C SER A 85 -0.01 -35.45 74.14
N ARG A 86 1.31 -35.64 74.09
CA ARG A 86 2.23 -34.72 73.38
C ARG A 86 1.92 -34.64 71.89
N ALA A 87 1.72 -35.77 71.23
CA ALA A 87 1.33 -35.81 69.81
C ALA A 87 -0.01 -35.10 69.55
N SER A 88 -0.99 -35.23 70.45
CA SER A 88 -2.27 -34.54 70.35
C SER A 88 -2.15 -33.02 70.54
N ALA A 89 -1.13 -32.57 71.27
CA ALA A 89 -0.80 -31.15 71.44
C ALA A 89 0.06 -30.58 70.28
N GLY A 90 0.38 -31.40 69.28
CA GLY A 90 1.18 -30.99 68.12
C GLY A 90 2.67 -31.29 68.24
N ASP A 91 3.19 -31.76 69.38
CA ASP A 91 4.57 -32.23 69.47
C ASP A 91 4.67 -33.61 68.82
N LEU A 92 5.13 -33.66 67.56
CA LEU A 92 5.39 -34.91 66.86
C LEU A 92 6.84 -35.36 67.04
N GLN A 93 7.73 -34.63 67.71
CA GLN A 93 9.13 -35.04 67.97
C GLN A 93 9.25 -36.16 69.01
N VAL A 94 8.12 -36.65 69.52
CA VAL A 94 8.07 -37.74 70.48
C VAL A 94 8.79 -38.99 69.97
N GLU A 95 9.84 -39.39 70.68
CA GLU A 95 10.45 -40.70 70.52
C GLU A 95 9.65 -41.77 71.27
N ILE A 96 9.22 -42.78 70.53
CA ILE A 96 8.54 -43.93 71.10
C ILE A 96 9.59 -45.01 71.29
N ARG A 97 9.82 -45.38 72.55
CA ARG A 97 10.83 -46.35 72.94
C ARG A 97 10.58 -47.70 72.26
N GLU A 98 11.61 -48.23 71.62
CA GLU A 98 11.61 -49.60 71.12
C GLU A 98 11.54 -50.59 72.27
N MET A 99 10.52 -51.45 72.22
CA MET A 99 10.30 -52.49 73.22
C MET A 99 10.74 -53.83 72.64
N ASN A 100 11.75 -54.45 73.25
CA ASN A 100 12.27 -55.77 72.88
C ASN A 100 11.39 -56.93 73.40
N SER A 101 10.07 -56.71 73.48
CA SER A 101 9.07 -57.65 73.98
C SER A 101 8.15 -58.07 72.82
N ASP A 102 7.75 -59.34 72.82
CA ASP A 102 6.74 -59.86 71.88
C ASP A 102 5.39 -60.00 72.60
N ASP A 103 4.76 -58.85 72.83
CA ASP A 103 3.47 -58.70 73.48
C ASP A 103 2.62 -57.56 72.86
N GLU A 104 1.37 -57.46 73.31
CA GLU A 104 0.38 -56.49 72.84
C GLU A 104 0.83 -55.04 73.08
N ILE A 105 1.54 -54.77 74.18
CA ILE A 105 2.06 -53.44 74.50
C ILE A 105 3.14 -53.03 73.49
N ALA A 106 4.08 -53.92 73.17
CA ALA A 106 5.09 -53.65 72.16
C ALA A 106 4.48 -53.49 70.76
N ALA A 107 3.44 -54.27 70.42
CA ALA A 107 2.71 -54.13 69.16
C ALA A 107 1.95 -52.79 69.06
N LEU A 108 1.34 -52.34 70.16
CA LEU A 108 0.71 -51.02 70.26
C LEU A 108 1.75 -49.91 70.10
N SER A 109 2.89 -50.03 70.78
CA SER A 109 4.02 -49.09 70.67
C SER A 109 4.50 -48.94 69.22
N ARG A 110 4.75 -50.06 68.52
CA ARG A 110 5.15 -50.05 67.10
C ARG A 110 4.09 -49.43 66.19
N SER A 111 2.81 -49.70 66.44
CA SER A 111 1.71 -49.16 65.61
C SER A 111 1.52 -47.65 65.85
N PHE A 112 1.66 -47.21 67.10
CA PHE A 112 1.67 -45.80 67.46
C PHE A 112 2.89 -45.08 66.85
N ALA A 113 4.08 -45.70 66.84
CA ALA A 113 5.26 -45.16 66.18
C ALA A 113 5.09 -44.99 64.67
N ARG A 114 4.50 -45.99 64.00
CA ARG A 114 4.14 -45.87 62.58
C ARG A 114 3.15 -44.73 62.33
N MET A 115 2.15 -44.57 63.20
CA MET A 115 1.19 -43.47 63.10
C MET A 115 1.87 -42.10 63.22
N ILE A 116 2.73 -41.90 64.22
CA ILE A 116 3.50 -40.65 64.38
C ILE A 116 4.38 -40.40 63.16
N ASN A 117 5.07 -41.41 62.65
CA ASN A 117 5.91 -41.25 61.46
C ASN A 117 5.08 -40.86 60.22
N ASN A 118 3.93 -41.48 60.00
CA ASN A 118 3.03 -41.13 58.91
C ASN A 118 2.48 -39.71 59.05
N LEU A 119 2.15 -39.27 60.27
CA LEU A 119 1.76 -37.89 60.55
C LEU A 119 2.91 -36.92 60.24
N ARG A 120 4.14 -37.22 60.65
CA ARG A 120 5.32 -36.39 60.32
C ARG A 120 5.51 -36.24 58.81
N THR A 121 5.42 -37.34 58.05
CA THR A 121 5.53 -37.30 56.59
C THR A 121 4.40 -36.46 55.98
N MET A 122 3.15 -36.68 56.41
CA MET A 122 2.00 -35.91 55.92
C MET A 122 2.16 -34.41 56.18
N ILE A 123 2.56 -34.01 57.39
CA ILE A 123 2.78 -32.59 57.73
C ILE A 123 3.93 -32.00 56.91
N ARG A 124 5.01 -32.75 56.69
CA ARG A 124 6.12 -32.32 55.82
C ARG A 124 5.68 -32.13 54.37
N ASP A 125 4.93 -33.07 53.82
CA ASP A 125 4.43 -33.01 52.44
C ASP A 125 3.43 -31.86 52.24
N ILE A 126 2.57 -31.60 53.22
CA ILE A 126 1.66 -30.44 53.22
C ILE A 126 2.47 -29.14 53.26
N ASN A 127 3.50 -29.02 54.10
CA ASN A 127 4.33 -27.81 54.15
C ASN A 127 5.03 -27.54 52.81
N LEU A 128 5.66 -28.57 52.22
CA LEU A 128 6.30 -28.45 50.90
C LEU A 128 5.29 -28.08 49.80
N SER A 129 4.12 -28.72 49.79
CA SER A 129 3.06 -28.42 48.81
C SER A 129 2.53 -27.00 48.96
N SER A 130 2.41 -26.51 50.20
CA SER A 130 1.99 -25.13 50.50
C SER A 130 3.03 -24.10 50.04
N GLU A 131 4.32 -24.39 50.19
CA GLU A 131 5.40 -23.53 49.70
C GLU A 131 5.43 -23.48 48.17
N HIS A 132 5.27 -24.63 47.50
CA HIS A 132 5.16 -24.68 46.04
C HIS A 132 3.93 -23.93 45.52
N ALA A 133 2.78 -24.06 46.20
CA ALA A 133 1.57 -23.33 45.84
C ALA A 133 1.76 -21.81 45.96
N ALA A 134 2.38 -21.34 47.06
CA ALA A 134 2.68 -19.92 47.25
C ALA A 134 3.65 -19.36 46.18
N ALA A 135 4.68 -20.13 45.82
CA ALA A 135 5.60 -19.76 44.73
C ALA A 135 4.88 -19.68 43.38
N SER A 136 4.08 -20.71 43.04
CA SER A 136 3.33 -20.78 41.78
C SER A 136 2.33 -19.63 41.64
N VAL A 137 1.67 -19.24 42.75
CA VAL A 137 0.77 -18.09 42.76
C VAL A 137 1.51 -16.78 42.51
N THR A 138 2.71 -16.63 43.09
CA THR A 138 3.53 -15.42 42.87
C THR A 138 3.92 -15.30 41.39
N GLU A 139 4.35 -16.40 40.77
CA GLU A 139 4.63 -16.44 39.33
C GLU A 139 3.38 -16.14 38.50
N LEU A 140 2.23 -16.70 38.87
CA LEU A 140 0.95 -16.45 38.19
C LEU A 140 0.55 -14.97 38.24
N THR A 141 0.72 -14.31 39.39
CA THR A 141 0.43 -12.87 39.54
C THR A 141 1.34 -12.03 38.64
N VAL A 142 2.64 -12.30 38.61
CA VAL A 142 3.58 -11.59 37.72
C VAL A 142 3.21 -11.80 36.26
N ALA A 143 2.92 -13.04 35.85
CA ALA A 143 2.53 -13.35 34.48
C ALA A 143 1.21 -12.68 34.08
N SER A 144 0.26 -12.56 35.01
CA SER A 144 -1.04 -11.90 34.76
C SER A 144 -0.88 -10.38 34.60
N ASP A 145 -0.03 -9.75 35.40
CA ASP A 145 0.27 -8.32 35.33
C ASP A 145 1.01 -7.97 34.02
N GLU A 146 1.97 -8.80 33.63
CA GLU A 146 2.65 -8.66 32.34
C GLU A 146 1.68 -8.85 31.16
N ALA A 147 0.80 -9.86 31.24
CA ALA A 147 -0.23 -10.08 30.23
C ALA A 147 -1.20 -8.89 30.12
N ALA A 148 -1.64 -8.32 31.25
CA ALA A 148 -2.50 -7.13 31.26
C ALA A 148 -1.82 -5.93 30.57
N THR A 149 -0.53 -5.70 30.86
CA THR A 149 0.26 -4.65 30.21
C THR A 149 0.36 -4.86 28.69
N GLN A 150 0.58 -6.11 28.24
CA GLN A 150 0.62 -6.43 26.81
C GLN A 150 -0.74 -6.22 26.14
N ILE A 151 -1.84 -6.52 26.83
CA ILE A 151 -3.20 -6.31 26.33
C ILE A 151 -3.51 -4.80 26.17
N GLU A 152 -3.02 -3.95 27.09
CA GLU A 152 -3.12 -2.49 26.94
C GLU A 152 -2.36 -2.00 25.69
N GLN A 153 -1.16 -2.53 25.44
CA GLN A 153 -0.39 -2.21 24.24
C GLN A 153 -1.09 -2.67 22.95
N ILE A 154 -1.72 -3.86 22.97
CA ILE A 154 -2.55 -4.34 21.86
C ILE A 154 -3.71 -3.37 21.61
N SER A 155 -4.40 -2.92 22.68
CA SER A 155 -5.51 -1.97 22.57
C SER A 155 -5.09 -0.65 21.95
N ALA A 156 -3.98 -0.07 22.42
CA ALA A 156 -3.42 1.16 21.86
C ALA A 156 -3.02 0.99 20.38
N THR A 157 -2.44 -0.16 20.03
CA THR A 157 -2.08 -0.47 18.64
C THR A 157 -3.31 -0.59 17.75
N MET A 158 -4.39 -1.21 18.25
CA MET A 158 -5.65 -1.33 17.52
C MET A 158 -6.33 0.03 17.30
N GLU A 159 -6.27 0.94 18.27
CA GLU A 159 -6.73 2.32 18.09
C GLU A 159 -5.96 3.03 16.97
N GLN A 160 -4.63 2.87 16.93
CA GLN A 160 -3.81 3.41 15.84
C GLN A 160 -4.15 2.78 14.48
N ILE A 161 -4.41 1.47 14.43
CA ILE A 161 -4.83 0.77 13.20
C ILE A 161 -6.19 1.29 12.73
N ALA A 162 -7.16 1.47 13.63
CA ALA A 162 -8.48 2.00 13.30
C ALA A 162 -8.38 3.42 12.72
N HIS A 163 -7.60 4.31 13.36
CA HIS A 163 -7.36 5.65 12.86
C HIS A 163 -6.60 5.67 11.52
N GLY A 164 -5.65 4.75 11.34
CA GLY A 164 -4.95 4.56 10.06
C GLY A 164 -5.90 4.15 8.94
N ALA A 165 -6.82 3.21 9.22
CA ALA A 165 -7.84 2.76 8.30
C ALA A 165 -8.85 3.86 7.95
N GLU A 166 -9.29 4.67 8.91
CA GLU A 166 -10.16 5.82 8.65
C GLU A 166 -9.48 6.86 7.73
N ASN A 167 -8.21 7.14 7.97
CA ASN A 167 -7.43 8.01 7.07
C ASN A 167 -7.29 7.41 5.67
N GLN A 168 -7.06 6.10 5.57
CA GLN A 168 -7.02 5.41 4.29
C GLN A 168 -8.35 5.54 3.53
N ALA A 169 -9.50 5.39 4.20
CA ALA A 169 -10.81 5.59 3.59
C ALA A 169 -10.99 7.03 3.09
N ARG A 170 -10.57 8.04 3.87
CA ARG A 170 -10.61 9.45 3.48
C ARG A 170 -9.73 9.75 2.26
N HIS A 171 -8.50 9.25 2.25
CA HIS A 171 -7.58 9.43 1.10
C HIS A 171 -8.11 8.73 -0.15
N THR A 172 -8.71 7.55 0.01
CA THR A 172 -9.32 6.81 -1.08
C THR A 172 -10.51 7.55 -1.68
N LYS A 173 -11.33 8.21 -0.86
CA LYS A 173 -12.40 9.09 -1.33
C LYS A 173 -11.86 10.25 -2.18
N ALA A 174 -10.83 10.95 -1.70
CA ALA A 174 -10.20 12.04 -2.46
C ALA A 174 -9.57 11.54 -3.78
N MET A 175 -9.05 10.31 -3.79
CA MET A 175 -8.55 9.66 -5.00
C MET A 175 -9.68 9.41 -6.01
N VAL A 176 -10.84 8.91 -5.57
CA VAL A 176 -12.02 8.73 -6.44
C VAL A 176 -12.45 10.06 -7.06
N GLU A 177 -12.57 11.13 -6.27
CA GLU A 177 -12.92 12.46 -6.76
C GLU A 177 -11.89 12.97 -7.80
N SER A 178 -10.60 12.71 -7.56
CA SER A 178 -9.53 13.07 -8.50
C SER A 178 -9.60 12.29 -9.82
N VAL A 179 -9.95 11.00 -9.75
CA VAL A 179 -10.14 10.16 -10.95
C VAL A 179 -11.35 10.60 -11.75
N GLU A 180 -12.45 10.95 -11.09
CA GLU A 180 -13.65 11.49 -11.75
C GLU A 180 -13.36 12.83 -12.46
N ALA A 181 -12.64 13.73 -11.80
CA ALA A 181 -12.20 14.98 -12.43
C ALA A 181 -11.31 14.73 -13.65
N ALA A 182 -10.42 13.73 -13.57
CA ALA A 182 -9.53 13.40 -14.66
C ALA A 182 -10.25 12.67 -15.83
N ASP A 183 -11.32 11.91 -15.55
CA ASP A 183 -12.19 11.33 -16.59
C ASP A 183 -12.91 12.43 -17.39
N GLU A 184 -13.38 13.48 -16.71
CA GLU A 184 -14.00 14.62 -17.37
C GLU A 184 -13.01 15.37 -18.29
N LEU A 185 -11.76 15.57 -17.84
CA LEU A 185 -10.69 16.12 -18.69
C LEU A 185 -10.40 15.23 -19.91
N CYS A 186 -10.50 13.91 -19.78
CA CYS A 186 -10.35 13.00 -20.92
C CYS A 186 -11.48 13.16 -21.94
N LYS A 187 -12.73 13.37 -21.48
CA LYS A 187 -13.86 13.67 -22.37
C LYS A 187 -13.64 14.99 -23.13
N GLU A 188 -13.26 16.05 -22.43
CA GLU A 188 -12.93 17.34 -23.06
C GLU A 188 -11.80 17.19 -24.08
N ALA A 189 -10.72 16.50 -23.73
CA ALA A 189 -9.60 16.26 -24.64
C ALA A 189 -10.01 15.46 -25.89
N THR A 190 -10.95 14.52 -25.75
CA THR A 190 -11.52 13.75 -26.87
C THR A 190 -12.27 14.68 -27.82
N ASP A 191 -13.08 15.61 -27.29
CA ASP A 191 -13.81 16.58 -28.09
C ASP A 191 -12.86 17.55 -28.80
N TYR A 192 -11.80 18.01 -28.13
CA TYR A 192 -10.76 18.84 -28.76
C TYR A 192 -10.04 18.09 -29.90
N ALA A 193 -9.72 16.81 -29.71
CA ALA A 193 -9.10 15.99 -30.76
C ALA A 193 -10.04 15.84 -31.97
N LYS A 194 -11.33 15.56 -31.72
CA LYS A 194 -12.35 15.47 -32.77
C LYS A 194 -12.50 16.77 -33.56
N ASN A 195 -12.56 17.91 -32.86
CA ASN A 195 -12.67 19.23 -33.47
C ASN A 195 -11.40 19.58 -34.28
N SER A 196 -10.21 19.31 -33.73
CA SER A 196 -8.93 19.52 -34.42
C SER A 196 -8.82 18.70 -35.70
N ARG A 197 -9.30 17.45 -35.68
CA ARG A 197 -9.34 16.60 -36.87
C ARG A 197 -10.24 17.18 -37.96
N GLU A 198 -11.41 17.71 -37.59
CA GLU A 198 -12.33 18.33 -38.54
C GLU A 198 -11.76 19.61 -39.14
N LEU A 199 -11.16 20.47 -38.30
CA LEU A 199 -10.50 21.70 -38.74
C LEU A 199 -9.34 21.41 -39.70
N SER A 200 -8.52 20.39 -39.42
CA SER A 200 -7.44 19.96 -40.32
C SER A 200 -7.97 19.47 -41.67
N LYS A 201 -9.09 18.74 -41.69
CA LYS A 201 -9.73 18.32 -42.96
C LYS A 201 -10.19 19.52 -43.79
N GLN A 202 -10.82 20.50 -43.15
CA GLN A 202 -11.24 21.75 -43.81
C GLN A 202 -10.03 22.55 -44.34
N MET A 203 -8.94 22.56 -43.59
CA MET A 203 -7.68 23.20 -44.00
C MET A 203 -7.07 22.52 -45.23
N ILE A 204 -7.01 21.18 -45.26
CA ILE A 204 -6.54 20.42 -46.44
C ILE A 204 -7.40 20.73 -47.67
N ALA A 205 -8.73 20.76 -47.53
CA ALA A 205 -9.64 21.11 -48.61
C ALA A 205 -9.38 22.53 -49.15
N THR A 206 -9.18 23.50 -48.25
CA THR A 206 -8.91 24.90 -48.58
C THR A 206 -7.55 25.08 -49.26
N LEU A 207 -6.51 24.37 -48.79
CA LEU A 207 -5.17 24.37 -49.39
C LEU A 207 -5.20 23.75 -50.78
N THR A 208 -5.95 22.67 -50.97
CA THR A 208 -6.14 22.02 -52.26
C THR A 208 -6.79 22.97 -53.27
N GLU A 209 -7.84 23.68 -52.86
CA GLU A 209 -8.52 24.64 -53.72
C GLU A 209 -7.64 25.86 -54.03
N SER A 210 -6.97 26.41 -53.02
CA SER A 210 -5.99 27.48 -53.19
C SER A 210 -4.88 27.08 -54.17
N GLY A 211 -4.40 25.84 -54.09
CA GLY A 211 -3.42 25.28 -55.00
C GLY A 211 -3.89 25.28 -56.46
N LYS A 212 -5.16 24.92 -56.72
CA LYS A 212 -5.74 24.96 -58.07
C LYS A 212 -5.81 26.39 -58.61
N VAL A 213 -6.22 27.36 -57.78
CA VAL A 213 -6.30 28.77 -58.17
C VAL A 213 -4.93 29.31 -58.58
N VAL A 214 -3.90 29.05 -57.77
CA VAL A 214 -2.53 29.48 -58.10
C VAL A 214 -2.02 28.78 -59.35
N GLN A 215 -2.28 27.49 -59.52
CA GLN A 215 -1.89 26.75 -60.71
C GLN A 215 -2.57 27.29 -61.99
N SER A 216 -3.84 27.68 -61.89
CA SER A 216 -4.55 28.35 -62.98
C SER A 216 -3.96 29.72 -63.30
N LEU A 217 -3.50 30.47 -62.29
CA LEU A 217 -2.86 31.76 -62.47
C LEU A 217 -1.49 31.64 -63.17
N VAL A 218 -0.69 30.65 -62.77
CA VAL A 218 0.58 30.29 -63.45
C VAL A 218 0.33 29.92 -64.92
N ALA A 219 -0.67 29.07 -65.19
CA ALA A 219 -1.04 28.73 -66.56
C ALA A 219 -1.50 29.96 -67.37
N GLY A 220 -2.24 30.87 -66.74
CA GLY A 220 -2.64 32.15 -67.31
C GLY A 220 -1.45 33.04 -67.68
N MET A 221 -0.43 33.13 -66.82
CA MET A 221 0.79 33.90 -67.08
C MET A 221 1.61 33.33 -68.24
N HIS A 222 1.71 31.99 -68.33
CA HIS A 222 2.34 31.35 -69.50
C HIS A 222 1.61 31.66 -70.79
N LYS A 223 0.26 31.60 -70.77
CA LYS A 223 -0.55 31.95 -71.95
C LYS A 223 -0.37 33.42 -72.33
N LEU A 224 -0.34 34.33 -71.35
CA LEU A 224 -0.14 35.76 -71.57
C LEU A 224 1.24 36.05 -72.19
N ALA A 225 2.30 35.39 -71.71
CA ALA A 225 3.63 35.51 -72.29
C ALA A 225 3.65 35.07 -73.76
N GLN A 226 2.98 33.94 -74.08
CA GLN A 226 2.88 33.43 -75.45
C GLN A 226 2.07 34.35 -76.38
N GLU A 227 0.95 34.91 -75.91
CA GLU A 227 0.14 35.88 -76.68
C GLU A 227 0.91 37.19 -76.92
N ASN A 228 1.73 37.62 -75.97
CA ASN A 228 2.60 38.78 -76.11
C ASN A 228 3.74 38.55 -77.11
N GLU A 229 4.36 37.37 -77.14
CA GLU A 229 5.32 37.01 -78.20
C GLU A 229 4.69 37.06 -79.60
N HIS A 230 3.45 36.57 -79.74
CA HIS A 230 2.71 36.67 -80.99
C HIS A 230 2.40 38.13 -81.37
N SER A 231 2.10 38.97 -80.38
CA SER A 231 1.87 40.40 -80.57
C SER A 231 3.14 41.12 -81.04
N ILE A 232 4.31 40.80 -80.48
CA ILE A 232 5.61 41.32 -80.96
C ILE A 232 5.82 40.99 -82.44
N ALA A 233 5.54 39.75 -82.86
CA ALA A 233 5.67 39.34 -84.26
C ALA A 233 4.73 40.14 -85.19
N THR A 234 3.51 40.42 -84.74
CA THR A 234 2.54 41.22 -85.50
C THR A 234 2.95 42.68 -85.58
N VAL A 235 3.44 43.26 -84.49
CA VAL A 235 3.91 44.66 -84.44
C VAL A 235 5.16 44.85 -85.30
N ARG A 236 6.09 43.88 -85.33
CA ARG A 236 7.25 43.90 -86.25
C ARG A 236 6.86 43.88 -87.72
N ARG A 237 5.79 43.16 -88.08
CA ARG A 237 5.25 43.26 -89.45
C ARG A 237 4.70 44.65 -89.75
N LEU A 238 4.09 45.32 -88.77
CA LEU A 238 3.62 46.69 -88.92
C LEU A 238 4.79 47.67 -89.12
N GLU A 239 5.89 47.48 -88.38
CA GLU A 239 7.16 48.22 -88.55
C GLU A 239 7.67 48.11 -89.99
N GLN A 240 7.75 46.88 -90.51
CA GLN A 240 8.21 46.61 -91.86
C GLN A 240 7.29 47.23 -92.93
N ASN A 241 5.98 47.20 -92.72
CA ASN A 241 5.01 47.86 -93.59
C ASN A 241 5.17 49.39 -93.55
N ALA A 242 5.39 49.98 -92.37
CA ALA A 242 5.61 51.42 -92.22
C ALA A 242 6.90 51.86 -92.93
N GLU A 243 7.98 51.06 -92.84
CA GLU A 243 9.21 51.27 -93.60
C GLU A 243 8.98 51.23 -95.12
N GLN A 244 8.21 50.25 -95.61
CA GLN A 244 7.83 50.18 -97.03
C GLN A 244 7.04 51.41 -97.47
N VAL A 245 6.06 51.86 -96.68
CA VAL A 245 5.30 53.07 -97.00
C VAL A 245 6.21 54.30 -96.99
N GLY A 246 7.10 54.45 -96.01
CA GLY A 246 8.07 55.55 -95.97
C GLY A 246 8.98 55.58 -97.21
N ASN A 247 9.42 54.42 -97.69
CA ASN A 247 10.20 54.32 -98.94
C ASN A 247 9.40 54.78 -100.16
N ILE A 248 8.12 54.38 -100.26
CA ILE A 248 7.23 54.81 -101.34
C ILE A 248 7.00 56.33 -101.27
N THR A 249 6.73 56.87 -100.09
CA THR A 249 6.48 58.30 -99.88
C THR A 249 7.70 59.15 -100.26
N ARG A 250 8.91 58.67 -99.99
CA ARG A 250 10.16 59.33 -100.41
C ARG A 250 10.28 59.40 -101.92
N VAL A 251 10.00 58.30 -102.63
CA VAL A 251 9.96 58.30 -104.11
C VAL A 251 8.90 59.27 -104.64
N VAL A 252 7.72 59.33 -104.02
CA VAL A 252 6.67 60.30 -104.40
C VAL A 252 7.14 61.74 -104.18
N SER A 253 7.84 62.04 -103.09
CA SER A 253 8.41 63.36 -102.83
C SER A 253 9.49 63.74 -103.87
N GLU A 254 10.36 62.80 -104.25
CA GLU A 254 11.35 62.99 -105.31
C GLU A 254 10.69 63.23 -106.69
N LEU A 255 9.65 62.46 -107.03
CA LEU A 255 8.87 62.64 -108.26
C LEU A 255 8.14 63.98 -108.26
N ALA A 256 7.57 64.41 -107.14
CA ALA A 256 6.94 65.72 -107.00
C ALA A 256 7.97 66.85 -107.20
N GLY A 257 9.18 66.73 -106.63
CA GLY A 257 10.27 67.68 -106.85
C GLY A 257 10.74 67.73 -108.32
N GLN A 258 10.88 66.58 -108.98
CA GLN A 258 11.19 66.52 -110.41
C GLN A 258 10.07 67.13 -111.27
N THR A 259 8.81 66.85 -110.94
CA THR A 259 7.64 67.39 -111.65
C THR A 259 7.55 68.90 -111.48
N ASN A 260 7.84 69.42 -110.28
CA ASN A 260 7.91 70.85 -110.00
C ASN A 260 9.00 71.55 -110.84
N LEU A 261 10.20 70.94 -110.94
CA LEU A 261 11.29 71.45 -111.79
C LEU A 261 10.96 71.40 -113.28
N LEU A 262 10.32 70.33 -113.75
CA LEU A 262 9.86 70.20 -115.14
C LEU A 262 8.78 71.24 -115.46
N ALA A 263 7.82 71.43 -114.55
CA ALA A 263 6.75 72.41 -114.68
C ALA A 263 7.30 73.85 -114.65
N LEU A 264 8.27 74.14 -113.78
CA LEU A 264 8.96 75.43 -113.74
C LEU A 264 9.71 75.72 -115.06
N ASN A 265 10.44 74.74 -115.59
CA ASN A 265 11.10 74.87 -116.89
C ASN A 265 10.09 75.10 -118.03
N ALA A 266 8.93 74.43 -117.98
CA ALA A 266 7.85 74.62 -118.94
C ALA A 266 7.19 76.00 -118.82
N SER A 267 6.94 76.51 -117.60
CA SER A 267 6.43 77.87 -117.36
C SER A 267 7.42 78.93 -117.85
N ILE A 268 8.73 78.74 -117.64
CA ILE A 268 9.78 79.64 -118.14
C ILE A 268 9.78 79.68 -119.68
N GLU A 269 9.75 78.53 -120.36
CA GLU A 269 9.78 78.48 -121.82
C GLU A 269 8.46 78.96 -122.44
N ALA A 270 7.32 78.76 -121.76
CA ALA A 270 6.02 79.32 -122.14
C ALA A 270 5.99 80.85 -122.00
N ALA A 271 6.60 81.42 -120.96
CA ALA A 271 6.78 82.86 -120.81
C ALA A 271 7.70 83.45 -121.90
N ARG A 272 8.69 82.67 -122.34
CA ARG A 272 9.63 83.02 -123.42
C ARG A 272 8.98 83.09 -124.81
N ALA A 273 7.91 82.31 -125.04
CA ALA A 273 7.14 82.28 -126.28
C ALA A 273 6.11 83.42 -126.44
N GLY A 274 5.98 84.32 -125.46
CA GLY A 274 5.12 85.51 -125.54
C GLY A 274 3.62 85.20 -125.65
N GLU A 275 2.89 85.92 -126.52
CA GLU A 275 1.42 85.77 -126.67
C GLU A 275 0.97 84.35 -127.08
N HIS A 276 1.81 83.59 -127.78
CA HIS A 276 1.50 82.22 -128.22
C HIS A 276 1.68 81.16 -127.11
N GLY A 277 2.37 81.48 -126.02
CA GLY A 277 2.65 80.57 -124.90
C GLY A 277 1.70 80.67 -123.70
N LYS A 278 0.79 81.66 -123.69
CA LYS A 278 -0.09 81.96 -122.54
C LYS A 278 -0.91 80.76 -122.04
N GLY A 279 -1.49 79.97 -122.94
CA GLY A 279 -2.27 78.79 -122.56
C GLY A 279 -1.42 77.66 -121.94
N PHE A 280 -0.19 77.48 -122.43
CA PHE A 280 0.77 76.52 -121.88
C PHE A 280 1.34 76.96 -120.54
N ALA A 281 1.56 78.26 -120.34
CA ALA A 281 2.03 78.82 -119.07
C ALA A 281 1.03 78.55 -117.93
N VAL A 282 -0.28 78.70 -118.18
CA VAL A 282 -1.32 78.40 -117.19
C VAL A 282 -1.31 76.91 -116.79
N VAL A 283 -1.20 76.00 -117.77
CA VAL A 283 -1.14 74.55 -117.48
C VAL A 283 0.15 74.18 -116.74
N ALA A 284 1.29 74.77 -117.12
CA ALA A 284 2.56 74.52 -116.45
C ALA A 284 2.55 75.03 -115.00
N ASP A 285 1.96 76.20 -114.73
CA ASP A 285 1.79 76.72 -113.37
C ASP A 285 0.82 75.86 -112.53
N GLU A 286 -0.25 75.33 -113.12
CA GLU A 286 -1.18 74.41 -112.44
C GLU A 286 -0.48 73.07 -112.09
N VAL A 287 0.32 72.52 -113.01
CA VAL A 287 1.14 71.32 -112.76
C VAL A 287 2.19 71.58 -111.69
N ARG A 288 2.80 72.78 -111.68
CA ARG A 288 3.75 73.21 -110.66
C ARG A 288 3.08 73.25 -109.28
N GLN A 289 1.88 73.83 -109.20
CA GLN A 289 1.11 73.88 -107.96
C GLN A 289 0.70 72.49 -107.47
N LEU A 290 0.21 71.61 -108.35
CA LEU A 290 -0.10 70.21 -108.02
C LEU A 290 1.13 69.42 -107.54
N ALA A 291 2.31 69.71 -108.10
CA ALA A 291 3.57 69.10 -107.70
C ALA A 291 4.03 69.61 -106.32
N ASP A 292 3.93 70.92 -106.04
CA ASP A 292 4.18 71.48 -104.70
C ASP A 292 3.21 70.89 -103.65
N GLU A 293 1.91 70.80 -103.97
CA GLU A 293 0.90 70.16 -103.10
C GLU A 293 1.18 68.68 -102.86
N SER A 294 1.57 67.94 -103.91
CA SER A 294 1.96 66.52 -103.80
C SER A 294 3.23 66.33 -102.97
N GLY A 295 4.21 67.22 -103.11
CA GLY A 295 5.44 67.23 -102.31
C GLY A 295 5.16 67.51 -100.84
N GLN A 296 4.28 68.47 -100.54
CA GLN A 296 3.85 68.78 -99.18
C GLN A 296 3.05 67.63 -98.56
N ALA A 297 2.14 67.01 -99.32
CA ALA A 297 1.39 65.84 -98.87
C ALA A 297 2.33 64.66 -98.58
N ALA A 298 3.32 64.40 -99.44
CA ALA A 298 4.35 63.38 -99.21
C ALA A 298 5.18 63.68 -97.94
N SER A 299 5.59 64.94 -97.71
CA SER A 299 6.29 65.35 -96.49
C SER A 299 5.46 65.12 -95.21
N ASN A 300 4.17 65.45 -95.26
CA ASN A 300 3.25 65.19 -94.16
C ASN A 300 3.10 63.68 -93.88
N ILE A 301 3.00 62.85 -94.93
CA ILE A 301 2.96 61.39 -94.79
C ILE A 301 4.27 60.88 -94.18
N THR A 302 5.44 61.36 -94.62
CA THR A 302 6.74 60.97 -94.05
C THR A 302 6.79 61.25 -92.55
N THR A 303 6.34 62.43 -92.12
CA THR A 303 6.27 62.79 -90.69
C THR A 303 5.35 61.83 -89.91
N LEU A 304 4.21 61.43 -90.48
CA LEU A 304 3.30 60.43 -89.88
C LEU A 304 3.94 59.03 -89.82
N ILE A 305 4.70 58.61 -90.84
CA ILE A 305 5.44 57.34 -90.82
C ILE A 305 6.49 57.33 -89.71
N GLU A 306 7.27 58.40 -89.58
CA GLU A 306 8.28 58.53 -88.51
C GLU A 306 7.64 58.51 -87.13
N GLN A 307 6.47 59.13 -86.96
CA GLN A 307 5.69 59.03 -85.73
C GLN A 307 5.22 57.60 -85.47
N MET A 308 4.65 56.91 -86.47
CA MET A 308 4.22 55.51 -86.33
C MET A 308 5.38 54.58 -85.99
N GLN A 309 6.56 54.74 -86.61
CA GLN A 309 7.74 53.92 -86.29
C GLN A 309 8.20 54.10 -84.83
N ARG A 310 8.17 55.34 -84.32
CA ARG A 310 8.45 55.62 -82.90
C ARG A 310 7.42 54.98 -81.99
N GLU A 311 6.14 55.09 -82.31
CA GLU A 311 5.06 54.46 -81.54
C GLU A 311 5.17 52.93 -81.55
N VAL A 312 5.47 52.32 -82.70
CA VAL A 312 5.72 50.89 -82.84
C VAL A 312 6.88 50.42 -81.97
N THR A 313 8.00 51.15 -81.98
CA THR A 313 9.16 50.85 -81.12
C THR A 313 8.79 50.89 -79.64
N ASN A 314 8.00 51.88 -79.22
CA ASN A 314 7.52 52.00 -77.84
C ASN A 314 6.59 50.83 -77.46
N VAL A 315 5.68 50.43 -78.36
CA VAL A 315 4.78 49.29 -78.14
C VAL A 315 5.57 47.98 -78.01
N VAL A 316 6.56 47.74 -78.88
CA VAL A 316 7.43 46.54 -78.78
C VAL A 316 8.14 46.51 -77.43
N LYS A 317 8.70 47.63 -76.98
CA LYS A 317 9.37 47.73 -75.68
C LYS A 317 8.41 47.38 -74.53
N GLN A 318 7.20 47.95 -74.53
CA GLN A 318 6.20 47.67 -73.51
C GLN A 318 5.77 46.20 -73.49
N ILE A 319 5.56 45.58 -74.66
CA ILE A 319 5.19 44.15 -74.72
C ILE A 319 6.35 43.27 -74.23
N GLN A 320 7.60 43.62 -74.58
CA GLN A 320 8.79 42.90 -74.10
C GLN A 320 8.90 42.96 -72.58
N GLU A 321 8.64 44.13 -71.97
CA GLU A 321 8.58 44.30 -70.52
C GLU A 321 7.47 43.44 -69.90
N GLN A 322 6.29 43.37 -70.52
CA GLN A 322 5.19 42.52 -70.06
C GLN A 322 5.52 41.02 -70.08
N VAL A 323 6.28 40.54 -71.08
CA VAL A 323 6.74 39.14 -71.12
C VAL A 323 7.64 38.82 -69.92
N VAL A 324 8.56 39.73 -69.58
CA VAL A 324 9.45 39.56 -68.41
C VAL A 324 8.66 39.56 -67.11
N ILE A 325 7.66 40.43 -66.98
CA ILE A 325 6.77 40.47 -65.81
C ILE A 325 5.99 39.15 -65.70
N ALA A 326 5.40 38.67 -66.79
CA ALA A 326 4.63 37.42 -66.81
C ALA A 326 5.48 36.19 -66.42
N ASP A 327 6.72 36.09 -66.92
CA ASP A 327 7.66 35.02 -66.53
C ASP A 327 8.02 35.10 -65.03
N THR A 328 8.27 36.31 -64.52
CA THR A 328 8.60 36.53 -63.11
C THR A 328 7.43 36.15 -62.20
N GLU A 329 6.21 36.54 -62.55
CA GLU A 329 5.00 36.20 -61.79
C GLU A 329 4.63 34.71 -61.91
N SER A 330 4.92 34.06 -63.05
CA SER A 330 4.81 32.61 -63.19
C SER A 330 5.70 31.87 -62.19
N LYS A 331 6.99 32.24 -62.13
CA LYS A 331 7.96 31.66 -61.16
C LYS A 331 7.53 31.90 -59.71
N ARG A 332 6.99 33.07 -59.39
CA ARG A 332 6.44 33.35 -58.07
C ARG A 332 5.24 32.45 -57.75
N GLY A 333 4.34 32.25 -58.71
CA GLY A 333 3.21 31.33 -58.55
C GLY A 333 3.63 29.87 -58.34
N GLU A 334 4.70 29.40 -59.00
CA GLU A 334 5.29 28.09 -58.74
C GLU A 334 5.86 27.98 -57.31
N GLN A 335 6.56 29.01 -56.84
CA GLN A 335 7.05 29.07 -55.46
C GLN A 335 5.90 29.04 -54.45
N THR A 336 4.81 29.79 -54.69
CA THR A 336 3.60 29.73 -53.87
C THR A 336 2.97 28.34 -53.88
N THR A 337 2.92 27.68 -55.04
CA THR A 337 2.41 26.30 -55.16
C THR A 337 3.23 25.33 -54.32
N GLN A 338 4.56 25.45 -54.32
CA GLN A 338 5.42 24.62 -53.50
C GLN A 338 5.22 24.90 -51.99
N ALA A 339 5.06 26.17 -51.60
CA ALA A 339 4.76 26.53 -50.22
C ALA A 339 3.43 25.93 -49.74
N LEU A 340 2.37 25.98 -50.57
CA LEU A 340 1.07 25.37 -50.26
C LEU A 340 1.17 23.84 -50.08
N ARG A 341 1.98 23.16 -50.90
CA ARG A 341 2.24 21.72 -50.74
C ARG A 341 2.93 21.40 -49.42
N ASN A 342 3.94 22.20 -49.04
CA ASN A 342 4.63 22.02 -47.77
C ASN A 342 3.67 22.21 -46.59
N ILE A 343 2.82 23.24 -46.62
CA ILE A 343 1.77 23.46 -45.61
C ILE A 343 0.82 22.27 -45.55
N SER A 344 0.37 21.76 -46.71
CA SER A 344 -0.49 20.57 -46.75
C SER A 344 0.16 19.33 -46.12
N GLY A 345 1.47 19.15 -46.29
CA GLY A 345 2.24 18.11 -45.62
C GLY A 345 2.23 18.28 -44.10
N SER A 346 2.53 19.49 -43.61
CA SER A 346 2.49 19.80 -42.17
C SER A 346 1.09 19.59 -41.57
N VAL A 347 0.02 19.88 -42.30
CA VAL A 347 -1.36 19.64 -41.83
C VAL A 347 -1.65 18.13 -41.73
N HIS A 348 -1.10 17.29 -42.61
CA HIS A 348 -1.22 15.83 -42.46
C HIS A 348 -0.50 15.34 -41.20
N GLU A 349 0.70 15.86 -40.91
CA GLU A 349 1.40 15.54 -39.66
C GLU A 349 0.59 15.92 -38.42
N VAL A 350 -0.14 17.05 -38.47
CA VAL A 350 -1.08 17.45 -37.40
C VAL A 350 -2.23 16.44 -37.27
N VAL A 351 -2.80 15.95 -38.37
CA VAL A 351 -3.86 14.92 -38.34
C VAL A 351 -3.34 13.64 -37.65
N ASP A 352 -2.17 13.16 -38.04
CA ASP A 352 -1.57 11.95 -37.45
C ASP A 352 -1.29 12.14 -35.94
N ALA A 353 -0.83 13.33 -35.54
CA ALA A 353 -0.61 13.66 -34.14
C ALA A 353 -1.92 13.67 -33.34
N VAL A 354 -2.99 14.24 -33.90
CA VAL A 354 -4.33 14.26 -33.27
C VAL A 354 -4.89 12.85 -33.12
N GLU A 355 -4.71 11.96 -34.09
CA GLU A 355 -5.14 10.56 -33.98
C GLU A 355 -4.38 9.80 -32.90
N ARG A 356 -3.07 10.03 -32.77
CA ARG A 356 -2.27 9.48 -31.67
C ARG A 356 -2.75 9.99 -30.30
N ILE A 357 -3.05 11.29 -30.20
CA ILE A 357 -3.60 11.88 -28.97
C ILE A 357 -4.93 11.23 -28.61
N ALA A 358 -5.85 11.05 -29.57
CA ALA A 358 -7.12 10.38 -29.33
C ALA A 358 -6.94 8.95 -28.79
N SER A 359 -6.02 8.17 -29.37
CA SER A 359 -5.70 6.82 -28.88
C SER A 359 -5.12 6.82 -27.46
N LEU A 360 -4.27 7.79 -27.13
CA LEU A 360 -3.71 7.92 -25.78
C LEU A 360 -4.80 8.27 -24.75
N ILE A 361 -5.75 9.14 -25.12
CA ILE A 361 -6.89 9.50 -24.26
C ILE A 361 -7.79 8.28 -24.00
N GLU A 362 -8.05 7.46 -25.00
CA GLU A 362 -8.85 6.23 -24.84
C GLU A 362 -8.19 5.24 -23.86
N ARG A 363 -6.86 5.04 -23.99
CA ARG A 363 -6.09 4.22 -23.05
C ARG A 363 -6.08 4.81 -21.64
N GLN A 364 -6.01 6.13 -21.53
CA GLN A 364 -6.05 6.83 -20.24
C GLN A 364 -7.40 6.64 -19.55
N SER A 365 -8.52 6.75 -20.28
CA SER A 365 -9.86 6.51 -19.76
C SER A 365 -10.03 5.07 -19.25
N GLU A 366 -9.49 4.07 -19.97
CA GLU A 366 -9.52 2.68 -19.48
C GLU A 366 -8.70 2.50 -18.19
N SER A 367 -7.51 3.11 -18.11
CA SER A 367 -6.71 3.10 -16.88
C SER A 367 -7.43 3.76 -15.70
N MET A 368 -8.22 4.79 -15.94
CA MET A 368 -9.03 5.45 -14.91
C MET A 368 -10.12 4.53 -14.36
N LYS A 369 -10.79 3.74 -15.21
CA LYS A 369 -11.79 2.76 -14.76
C LYS A 369 -11.19 1.71 -13.82
N VAL A 370 -9.98 1.22 -14.16
CA VAL A 370 -9.24 0.29 -13.29
C VAL A 370 -8.91 0.96 -11.96
N MET A 371 -8.40 2.19 -11.99
CA MET A 371 -8.08 2.95 -10.78
C MET A 371 -9.31 3.21 -9.89
N MET A 372 -10.48 3.47 -10.48
CA MET A 372 -11.73 3.59 -9.72
C MET A 372 -12.12 2.29 -9.03
N ARG A 373 -11.93 1.13 -9.70
CA ARG A 373 -12.24 -0.17 -9.09
C ARG A 373 -11.28 -0.44 -7.92
N ASP A 374 -9.98 -0.27 -8.16
CA ASP A 374 -8.96 -0.52 -7.14
C ASP A 374 -9.14 0.45 -5.95
N ALA A 375 -9.58 1.68 -6.19
CA ALA A 375 -9.98 2.61 -5.12
C ALA A 375 -11.11 2.04 -4.25
N ARG A 376 -12.17 1.52 -4.87
CA ARG A 376 -13.30 0.94 -4.11
C ARG A 376 -12.85 -0.26 -3.28
N ASP A 377 -11.98 -1.10 -3.82
CA ASP A 377 -11.44 -2.26 -3.11
C ASP A 377 -10.61 -1.82 -1.88
N VAL A 378 -9.78 -0.79 -2.04
CA VAL A 378 -9.01 -0.21 -0.91
C VAL A 378 -9.93 0.40 0.15
N ALA A 379 -11.01 1.09 -0.26
CA ALA A 379 -11.99 1.64 0.68
C ALA A 379 -12.70 0.54 1.47
N GLN A 380 -13.03 -0.58 0.81
CA GLN A 380 -13.62 -1.74 1.48
C GLN A 380 -12.66 -2.34 2.50
N VAL A 381 -11.40 -2.58 2.11
CA VAL A 381 -10.37 -3.13 3.01
C VAL A 381 -10.15 -2.20 4.21
N ALA A 382 -10.14 -0.88 4.01
CA ALA A 382 -10.04 0.09 5.09
C ALA A 382 -11.22 -0.04 6.08
N HIS A 383 -12.45 -0.13 5.58
CA HIS A 383 -13.63 -0.36 6.42
C HIS A 383 -13.55 -1.68 7.21
N GLU A 384 -13.15 -2.77 6.56
CA GLU A 384 -12.98 -4.07 7.20
C GLU A 384 -11.88 -4.05 8.26
N THR A 385 -10.78 -3.34 8.00
CA THR A 385 -9.66 -3.17 8.93
C THR A 385 -10.07 -2.37 10.17
N SER A 386 -10.78 -1.25 9.98
CA SER A 386 -11.33 -0.43 11.07
C SER A 386 -12.25 -1.26 11.97
N ARG A 387 -13.19 -2.00 11.37
CA ARG A 387 -14.08 -2.90 12.12
C ARG A 387 -13.33 -4.03 12.82
N GLY A 388 -12.32 -4.60 12.17
CA GLY A 388 -11.46 -5.63 12.76
C GLY A 388 -10.71 -5.12 13.98
N ALA A 389 -10.18 -3.90 13.92
CA ALA A 389 -9.52 -3.25 15.04
C ALA A 389 -10.47 -2.98 16.21
N GLU A 390 -11.70 -2.54 15.95
CA GLU A 390 -12.73 -2.38 16.99
C GLU A 390 -13.04 -3.70 17.71
N VAL A 391 -13.23 -4.80 16.95
CA VAL A 391 -13.51 -6.12 17.52
C VAL A 391 -12.34 -6.61 18.39
N ILE A 392 -11.09 -6.42 17.95
CA ILE A 392 -9.92 -6.81 18.74
C ILE A 392 -9.78 -5.92 19.97
N SER A 393 -10.07 -4.62 19.88
CA SER A 393 -10.07 -3.71 21.04
C SER A 393 -11.09 -4.13 22.09
N GLN A 394 -12.29 -4.55 21.68
CA GLN A 394 -13.28 -5.12 22.60
C GLN A 394 -12.78 -6.42 23.24
N ALA A 395 -12.21 -7.33 22.45
CA ALA A 395 -11.65 -8.58 22.98
C ALA A 395 -10.50 -8.32 23.97
N ALA A 396 -9.68 -7.29 23.72
CA ALA A 396 -8.63 -6.87 24.63
C ALA A 396 -9.21 -6.39 25.97
N GLN A 397 -10.30 -5.60 25.96
CA GLN A 397 -10.99 -5.20 27.20
C GLN A 397 -11.52 -6.40 28.00
N GLU A 398 -12.14 -7.37 27.32
CA GLU A 398 -12.59 -8.62 27.95
C GLU A 398 -11.42 -9.42 28.54
N GLN A 399 -10.28 -9.44 27.85
CA GLN A 399 -9.11 -10.17 28.31
C GLN A 399 -8.40 -9.48 29.48
N THR A 400 -8.42 -8.14 29.56
CA THR A 400 -7.97 -7.39 30.74
C THR A 400 -8.81 -7.78 31.96
N ALA A 401 -10.14 -7.79 31.84
CA ALA A 401 -11.03 -8.19 32.94
C ALA A 401 -10.76 -9.65 33.39
N PHE A 402 -10.47 -10.54 32.44
CA PHE A 402 -10.08 -11.91 32.75
C PHE A 402 -8.74 -11.99 33.51
N MET A 403 -7.74 -11.16 33.16
CA MET A 403 -6.48 -11.09 33.92
C MET A 403 -6.67 -10.58 35.35
N GLU A 404 -7.57 -9.62 35.57
CA GLU A 404 -7.96 -9.18 36.91
C GLU A 404 -8.59 -10.31 37.73
N GLU A 405 -9.44 -11.14 37.11
CA GLU A 405 -10.04 -12.32 37.75
C GLU A 405 -8.99 -13.38 38.11
N VAL A 406 -8.02 -13.63 37.22
CA VAL A 406 -6.89 -14.55 37.49
C VAL A 406 -6.04 -14.03 38.65
N ALA A 407 -5.74 -12.73 38.69
CA ALA A 407 -5.01 -12.12 39.79
C ALA A 407 -5.76 -12.24 41.12
N ALA A 408 -7.08 -12.02 41.12
CA ALA A 408 -7.93 -12.19 42.30
C ALA A 408 -7.98 -13.65 42.77
N ALA A 409 -8.09 -14.61 41.85
CA ALA A 409 -8.07 -16.05 42.17
C ALA A 409 -6.71 -16.47 42.75
N GLY A 410 -5.60 -15.96 42.19
CA GLY A 410 -4.26 -16.14 42.73
C GLY A 410 -4.16 -15.64 44.17
N GLN A 411 -4.68 -14.44 44.44
CA GLN A 411 -4.71 -13.87 45.78
C GLN A 411 -5.47 -14.76 46.80
N VAL A 412 -6.59 -15.36 46.40
CA VAL A 412 -7.33 -16.31 47.24
C VAL A 412 -6.49 -17.56 47.52
N LEU A 413 -5.84 -18.14 46.50
CA LEU A 413 -4.96 -19.31 46.66
C LEU A 413 -3.76 -19.03 47.56
N ARG A 414 -3.20 -17.81 47.49
CA ARG A 414 -2.14 -17.36 48.40
C ARG A 414 -2.62 -17.40 49.85
N THR A 415 -3.77 -16.79 50.13
CA THR A 415 -4.35 -16.78 51.49
C THR A 415 -4.65 -18.20 51.99
N GLN A 416 -5.16 -19.09 51.13
CA GLN A 416 -5.40 -20.49 51.51
C GLN A 416 -4.09 -21.24 51.82
N SER A 417 -3.03 -20.98 51.05
CA SER A 417 -1.70 -21.57 51.29
C SER A 417 -1.10 -21.04 52.59
N GLU A 418 -1.20 -19.73 52.86
CA GLU A 418 -0.76 -19.11 54.12
C GLU A 418 -1.50 -19.70 55.33
N GLN A 419 -2.83 -19.89 55.24
CA GLN A 419 -3.63 -20.54 56.28
C GLN A 419 -3.22 -21.99 56.49
N LEU A 420 -2.98 -22.75 55.42
CA LEU A 420 -2.53 -24.14 55.51
C LEU A 420 -1.16 -24.24 56.20
N LYS A 421 -0.24 -23.32 55.88
CA LYS A 421 1.06 -23.19 56.54
C LYS A 421 0.91 -22.86 58.03
N GLU A 422 -0.05 -22.00 58.40
CA GLU A 422 -0.36 -21.69 59.79
C GLU A 422 -0.91 -22.92 60.56
N TYR A 423 -1.77 -23.73 59.93
CA TYR A 423 -2.24 -24.98 60.55
C TYR A 423 -1.12 -26.00 60.75
N VAL A 424 -0.23 -26.13 59.77
CA VAL A 424 0.92 -27.04 59.83
C VAL A 424 1.96 -26.59 60.86
N SER A 425 2.18 -25.28 61.03
CA SER A 425 3.17 -24.76 61.99
C SER A 425 2.83 -25.05 63.46
N LYS A 426 1.58 -25.40 63.76
CA LYS A 426 1.16 -25.88 65.09
C LYS A 426 1.76 -27.25 65.44
N PHE A 427 2.19 -28.01 64.44
CA PHE A 427 2.86 -29.29 64.63
C PHE A 427 4.38 -29.11 64.65
N GLN A 428 5.01 -29.51 65.75
CA GLN A 428 6.46 -29.53 65.91
C GLN A 428 6.99 -30.86 65.37
N LEU A 429 7.69 -30.78 64.24
CA LEU A 429 8.22 -31.92 63.49
C LEU A 429 9.54 -32.45 64.03
#